data_AF-A0A1L9UGW8-F1
#
_entry.id   AF-A0A1L9UGW8-F1
#
_cell.length_a   1.000
_cell.length_b   1.000
_cell.length_c   1.000
_cell.angle_alpha   90.00
_cell.angle_beta   90.00
_cell.angle_gamma   90.00
#
_symmetry.space_group_name_H-M   'P 1'
#
loop_
_entity.id
_entity.type
_entity.pdbx_description
1 polymer ?
#
loop_
_entity_poly.entity_id
_entity_poly.type
_entity_poly.pdbx_seq_one_letter_code
_entity_poly.pdbx_strand_id
1 'polypeptide(L)'
;MNPTMYSRLPRAILSPAAATVARPSLRVGARFATATPLQFQPQPQSQLPRRCFHATAATRKGIFPDSADPPSPNPQSSNVAGAATHVTEPSPLSDSEYHDHAEHYLNVVQNEIEKAQEEGSDVEAEYSAGVMNISVPGVGTYVLNKQPPNKQIWLSSPISGPKRYDWVVEGDQMHEKQESRPFINGQWIYLRDGSNLTDLLNHELTLNLPRDVYSEVLE
;
A
#
# COMPACT_ATOMS: atom_id res chain seq x y z
N MET A 1 -65.85 -5.05 -41.69
CA MET A 1 -65.52 -3.80 -40.97
C MET A 1 -64.05 -3.50 -41.26
N ASN A 2 -63.81 -2.50 -42.11
CA ASN A 2 -62.49 -2.16 -42.67
C ASN A 2 -61.85 -0.98 -41.92
N PRO A 3 -60.53 -0.77 -42.10
CA PRO A 3 -59.63 -0.09 -41.14
C PRO A 3 -59.25 1.35 -41.56
N THR A 4 -58.16 1.85 -40.96
CA THR A 4 -57.13 2.80 -41.49
C THR A 4 -57.08 4.26 -41.01
N MET A 5 -55.82 4.66 -40.73
CA MET A 5 -55.09 5.92 -41.00
C MET A 5 -54.98 7.05 -39.96
N TYR A 6 -53.71 7.29 -39.59
CA TYR A 6 -52.94 8.54 -39.47
C TYR A 6 -53.66 9.88 -39.66
N SER A 7 -53.23 10.94 -38.95
CA SER A 7 -52.71 12.19 -39.56
C SER A 7 -52.56 13.41 -38.61
N ARG A 8 -51.33 13.95 -38.57
CA ARG A 8 -50.88 15.38 -38.63
C ARG A 8 -50.93 16.32 -37.39
N LEU A 9 -49.74 16.80 -37.03
CA LEU A 9 -49.38 18.13 -36.47
C LEU A 9 -49.76 19.28 -37.45
N PRO A 10 -49.53 20.60 -37.20
CA PRO A 10 -48.97 21.33 -36.04
C PRO A 10 -49.75 22.61 -35.66
N ARG A 11 -49.37 23.31 -34.58
CA ARG A 11 -49.60 24.77 -34.48
C ARG A 11 -48.54 25.46 -33.60
N ALA A 12 -47.59 26.12 -34.25
CA ALA A 12 -46.69 27.08 -33.65
C ALA A 12 -47.22 28.49 -33.96
N ILE A 13 -47.31 29.39 -32.96
CA ILE A 13 -47.30 30.83 -33.24
C ILE A 13 -46.66 31.62 -32.07
N LEU A 14 -45.82 32.59 -32.46
CA LEU A 14 -45.46 33.86 -31.80
C LEU A 14 -44.31 33.90 -30.75
N SER A 15 -43.13 34.28 -31.24
CA SER A 15 -42.26 35.35 -30.66
C SER A 15 -43.02 36.71 -30.70
N PRO A 16 -42.64 37.80 -29.98
CA PRO A 16 -41.27 38.28 -29.73
C PRO A 16 -41.03 38.97 -28.35
N ALA A 17 -39.77 39.23 -28.00
CA ALA A 17 -39.31 40.55 -27.51
C ALA A 17 -37.83 40.52 -27.12
N ALA A 18 -37.12 41.53 -27.60
CA ALA A 18 -35.72 41.81 -27.39
C ALA A 18 -35.44 42.39 -26.00
N ALA A 19 -34.30 42.03 -25.42
CA ALA A 19 -33.62 42.85 -24.42
C ALA A 19 -32.11 42.73 -24.63
N THR A 20 -31.57 43.70 -25.37
CA THR A 20 -30.14 43.95 -25.55
C THR A 20 -29.54 44.35 -24.22
N VAL A 21 -28.79 43.45 -23.57
CA VAL A 21 -27.97 43.81 -22.41
C VAL A 21 -26.59 44.26 -22.91
N ALA A 22 -26.32 45.54 -22.68
CA ALA A 22 -25.11 46.25 -23.05
C ALA A 22 -23.88 45.74 -22.26
N ARG A 23 -22.78 45.59 -22.99
CA ARG A 23 -21.43 45.34 -22.47
C ARG A 23 -20.84 46.65 -21.92
N PRO A 24 -20.06 46.62 -20.83
CA PRO A 24 -18.96 47.55 -20.68
C PRO A 24 -17.64 46.84 -21.04
N SER A 25 -17.14 47.11 -22.24
CA SER A 25 -15.75 46.87 -22.61
C SER A 25 -14.87 47.94 -21.99
N LEU A 26 -14.10 47.59 -20.97
CA LEU A 26 -13.08 48.47 -20.41
C LEU A 26 -11.87 48.51 -21.36
N ARG A 27 -11.63 49.68 -21.95
CA ARG A 27 -10.43 49.97 -22.75
C ARG A 27 -9.26 50.34 -21.83
N VAL A 28 -8.19 49.55 -21.96
CA VAL A 28 -6.78 49.93 -22.13
C VAL A 28 -6.27 51.15 -21.33
N GLY A 29 -5.47 50.86 -20.31
CA GLY A 29 -4.41 51.76 -19.83
C GLY A 29 -3.06 51.12 -20.11
N ALA A 30 -2.47 51.41 -21.27
CA ALA A 30 -1.10 51.02 -21.59
C ALA A 30 -0.15 51.85 -20.70
N ARG A 31 0.44 51.20 -19.71
CA ARG A 31 1.50 51.79 -18.90
C ARG A 31 2.82 51.51 -19.60
N PHE A 32 3.40 52.55 -20.19
CA PHE A 32 4.77 52.51 -20.68
C PHE A 32 5.70 52.40 -19.48
N ALA A 33 6.11 51.17 -19.16
CA ALA A 33 7.21 50.93 -18.25
C ALA A 33 8.51 51.17 -19.02
N THR A 34 9.28 52.16 -18.56
CA THR A 34 10.66 52.41 -19.00
C THR A 34 11.50 51.16 -18.74
N ALA A 35 11.99 50.52 -19.81
CA ALA A 35 12.90 49.39 -19.72
C ALA A 35 14.28 49.87 -19.22
N THR A 36 14.55 49.65 -17.94
CA THR A 36 15.93 49.68 -17.41
C THR A 36 16.68 48.44 -17.92
N PRO A 37 17.89 48.57 -18.47
CA PRO A 37 18.70 47.41 -18.81
C PRO A 37 19.06 46.67 -17.52
N LEU A 38 18.64 45.40 -17.43
CA LEU A 38 19.17 44.48 -16.43
C LEU A 38 20.66 44.27 -16.71
N GLN A 39 21.50 44.87 -15.87
CA GLN A 39 22.89 44.46 -15.74
C GLN A 39 22.91 42.98 -15.33
N PHE A 40 23.44 42.13 -16.20
CA PHE A 40 23.84 40.77 -15.86
C PHE A 40 24.98 40.87 -14.84
N GLN A 41 24.64 40.79 -13.57
CA GLN A 41 25.60 40.54 -12.51
C GLN A 41 25.76 39.01 -12.40
N PRO A 42 26.94 38.43 -12.70
CA PRO A 42 27.16 37.02 -12.44
C PRO A 42 27.17 36.82 -10.92
N GLN A 43 26.13 36.19 -10.38
CA GLN A 43 26.19 35.66 -9.03
C GLN A 43 27.24 34.54 -8.99
N PRO A 44 28.10 34.48 -7.95
CA PRO A 44 28.95 33.33 -7.74
C PRO A 44 28.03 32.13 -7.50
N GLN A 45 28.15 31.11 -8.35
CA GLN A 45 27.48 29.83 -8.16
C GLN A 45 27.87 29.28 -6.78
N SER A 46 26.92 29.21 -5.87
CA SER A 46 27.03 28.40 -4.66
C SER A 46 27.20 26.95 -5.13
N GLN A 47 28.42 26.45 -5.03
CA GLN A 47 28.74 25.06 -5.35
C GLN A 47 27.89 24.16 -4.45
N LEU A 48 26.98 23.40 -5.06
CA LEU A 48 26.35 22.26 -4.39
C LEU A 48 27.47 21.33 -3.90
N PRO A 49 27.44 20.83 -2.64
CA PRO A 49 28.42 19.86 -2.20
C PRO A 49 28.28 18.63 -3.11
N ARG A 50 29.32 18.37 -3.90
CA ARG A 50 29.45 17.10 -4.61
C ARG A 50 29.47 16.01 -3.55
N ARG A 51 28.41 15.18 -3.53
CA ARG A 51 28.39 13.93 -2.76
C ARG A 51 29.55 13.09 -3.29
N CYS A 52 30.63 13.04 -2.52
CA CYS A 52 31.75 12.15 -2.79
C CYS A 52 31.22 10.72 -2.69
N PHE A 53 31.33 9.97 -3.78
CA PHE A 53 31.24 8.52 -3.71
C PHE A 53 32.41 8.03 -2.85
N HIS A 54 32.11 7.44 -1.69
CA HIS A 54 33.11 6.76 -0.88
C HIS A 54 33.53 5.50 -1.62
N ALA A 55 34.64 5.58 -2.36
CA ALA A 55 35.34 4.40 -2.86
C ALA A 55 36.22 3.85 -1.73
N THR A 56 35.86 2.71 -1.16
CA THR A 56 36.78 1.97 -0.30
C THR A 56 37.90 1.41 -1.16
N ALA A 57 39.15 1.60 -0.72
CA ALA A 57 40.29 1.01 -1.40
C ALA A 57 40.16 -0.53 -1.35
N ALA A 58 40.18 -1.18 -2.52
CA ALA A 58 40.20 -2.63 -2.61
C ALA A 58 41.51 -3.16 -2.01
N THR A 59 41.43 -3.82 -0.85
CA THR A 59 42.53 -4.57 -0.24
C THR A 59 42.82 -5.81 -1.08
N ARG A 60 43.69 -5.69 -2.08
CA ARG A 60 44.31 -6.84 -2.73
C ARG A 60 45.32 -7.45 -1.76
N LYS A 61 44.92 -8.51 -1.06
CA LYS A 61 45.88 -9.42 -0.40
C LYS A 61 45.62 -10.85 -0.87
N GLY A 62 46.08 -11.15 -2.08
CA GLY A 62 46.27 -12.53 -2.56
C GLY A 62 47.76 -12.86 -2.50
N ILE A 63 48.11 -13.97 -1.86
CA ILE A 63 49.50 -14.47 -1.72
C ILE A 63 49.78 -15.64 -2.67
N PHE A 64 48.89 -15.90 -3.64
CA PHE A 64 49.03 -16.99 -4.61
C PHE A 64 49.24 -16.42 -6.02
N PRO A 65 50.26 -16.87 -6.77
CA PRO A 65 50.60 -16.28 -8.07
C PRO A 65 49.63 -16.61 -9.21
N ASP A 66 48.61 -17.44 -9.01
CA ASP A 66 47.68 -17.84 -10.08
C ASP A 66 46.25 -18.12 -9.58
N SER A 67 45.57 -17.10 -9.05
CA SER A 67 44.13 -17.19 -8.82
C SER A 67 43.51 -15.80 -8.92
N ALA A 68 43.22 -15.39 -10.15
CA ALA A 68 42.39 -14.24 -10.47
C ALA A 68 40.93 -14.69 -10.50
N ASP A 69 40.11 -14.04 -9.67
CA ASP A 69 38.65 -14.23 -9.50
C ASP A 69 38.21 -15.40 -8.60
N PRO A 70 38.07 -15.20 -7.27
CA PRO A 70 37.16 -16.04 -6.52
C PRO A 70 35.73 -15.81 -7.06
N PRO A 71 34.94 -16.87 -7.32
CA PRO A 71 33.53 -16.71 -7.66
C PRO A 71 32.82 -15.95 -6.54
N SER A 72 31.85 -15.12 -6.90
CA SER A 72 30.97 -14.41 -5.97
C SER A 72 30.50 -15.37 -4.87
N PRO A 73 30.45 -14.96 -3.58
CA PRO A 73 29.90 -15.80 -2.54
C PRO A 73 28.47 -16.16 -2.95
N ASN A 74 28.24 -17.44 -3.24
CA ASN A 74 26.88 -17.96 -3.30
C ASN A 74 26.23 -17.57 -1.97
N PRO A 75 25.03 -16.95 -1.94
CA PRO A 75 24.28 -16.85 -0.71
C PRO A 75 23.95 -18.28 -0.27
N GLN A 76 24.83 -18.84 0.57
CA GLN A 76 24.57 -20.10 1.23
C GLN A 76 23.31 -19.87 2.06
N SER A 77 22.22 -20.57 1.72
CA SER A 77 21.12 -20.77 2.63
C SER A 77 21.70 -21.42 3.88
N SER A 78 21.93 -20.59 4.90
CA SER A 78 22.31 -21.07 6.21
C SER A 78 21.06 -21.69 6.83
N ASN A 79 20.77 -22.94 6.46
CA ASN A 79 19.89 -23.79 7.22
C ASN A 79 20.66 -24.18 8.50
N VAL A 80 20.75 -23.23 9.44
CA VAL A 80 21.23 -23.47 10.79
C VAL A 80 20.16 -24.33 11.47
N ALA A 81 20.55 -25.54 11.81
CA ALA A 81 19.74 -26.50 12.56
C ALA A 81 19.18 -25.83 13.83
N GLY A 82 17.85 -25.68 13.88
CA GLY A 82 17.11 -25.21 15.06
C GLY A 82 16.36 -23.89 14.92
N ALA A 83 16.45 -23.18 13.79
CA ALA A 83 15.60 -22.02 13.51
C ALA A 83 14.26 -22.48 12.91
N ALA A 84 13.17 -21.90 13.39
CA ALA A 84 11.80 -22.15 12.94
C ALA A 84 11.71 -22.27 11.40
N THR A 85 10.87 -23.18 10.92
CA THR A 85 10.47 -23.39 9.53
C THR A 85 10.10 -22.06 8.87
N HIS A 86 11.09 -21.31 8.40
CA HIS A 86 10.88 -20.02 7.78
C HIS A 86 10.27 -20.26 6.41
N VAL A 87 8.96 -20.04 6.30
CA VAL A 87 8.27 -20.07 5.02
C VAL A 87 8.92 -19.05 4.10
N THR A 88 9.47 -19.53 3.00
CA THR A 88 10.31 -18.72 2.11
C THR A 88 9.54 -18.28 0.85
N GLU A 89 8.38 -18.90 0.58
CA GLU A 89 7.56 -18.62 -0.60
C GLU A 89 6.09 -18.39 -0.21
N PRO A 90 5.41 -17.42 -0.85
CA PRO A 90 3.99 -17.17 -0.64
C PRO A 90 3.14 -18.29 -1.26
N SER A 91 2.00 -18.59 -0.66
CA SER A 91 1.04 -19.54 -1.25
C SER A 91 0.39 -18.92 -2.50
N PRO A 92 0.19 -19.71 -3.58
CA PRO A 92 -0.48 -19.23 -4.77
C PRO A 92 -1.93 -18.86 -4.45
N LEU A 93 -2.29 -17.62 -4.73
CA LEU A 93 -3.66 -17.10 -4.62
C LEU A 93 -4.16 -16.64 -5.98
N SER A 94 -5.43 -16.86 -6.30
CA SER A 94 -6.11 -16.13 -7.37
C SER A 94 -6.41 -14.69 -6.95
N ASP A 95 -6.71 -13.82 -7.92
CA ASP A 95 -7.00 -12.41 -7.65
C ASP A 95 -8.29 -12.23 -6.83
N SER A 96 -9.28 -13.12 -7.05
CA SER A 96 -10.53 -13.15 -6.29
C SER A 96 -10.29 -13.56 -4.83
N GLU A 97 -9.58 -14.68 -4.63
CA GLU A 97 -9.27 -15.18 -3.28
C GLU A 97 -8.46 -14.15 -2.49
N TYR A 98 -7.46 -13.52 -3.12
CA TYR A 98 -6.74 -12.43 -2.49
C TYR A 98 -7.67 -11.31 -2.04
N HIS A 99 -8.60 -10.89 -2.91
CA HIS A 99 -9.53 -9.82 -2.59
C HIS A 99 -10.38 -10.21 -1.37
N ASP A 100 -10.97 -11.40 -1.40
CA ASP A 100 -11.84 -11.91 -0.33
C ASP A 100 -11.08 -12.06 0.99
N HIS A 101 -9.90 -12.68 0.97
CA HIS A 101 -9.09 -12.86 2.19
C HIS A 101 -8.59 -11.55 2.78
N ALA A 102 -8.10 -10.63 1.94
CA ALA A 102 -7.59 -9.34 2.41
C ALA A 102 -8.73 -8.42 2.88
N GLU A 103 -9.87 -8.43 2.19
CA GLU A 103 -11.07 -7.69 2.60
C GLU A 103 -11.60 -8.20 3.93
N HIS A 104 -11.77 -9.51 4.07
CA HIS A 104 -12.23 -10.13 5.29
C HIS A 104 -11.30 -9.81 6.47
N TYR A 105 -9.99 -9.94 6.27
CA TYR A 105 -9.00 -9.63 7.31
C TYR A 105 -9.12 -8.20 7.82
N LEU A 106 -9.17 -7.22 6.90
CA LEU A 106 -9.28 -5.82 7.28
C LEU A 106 -10.61 -5.54 7.99
N ASN A 107 -11.72 -6.15 7.56
CA ASN A 107 -13.00 -5.99 8.27
C ASN A 107 -12.95 -6.55 9.70
N VAL A 108 -12.27 -7.68 9.93
CA VAL A 108 -12.09 -8.22 11.29
C VAL A 108 -11.25 -7.28 12.15
N VAL A 109 -10.17 -6.71 11.60
CA VAL A 109 -9.36 -5.70 12.30
C VAL A 109 -10.18 -4.45 12.64
N GLN A 110 -10.99 -3.96 11.69
CA GLN A 110 -11.90 -2.83 11.91
C GLN A 110 -12.85 -3.12 13.09
N ASN A 111 -13.53 -4.26 13.07
CA ASN A 111 -14.49 -4.65 14.10
C ASN A 111 -13.85 -4.77 15.50
N GLU A 112 -12.65 -5.34 15.60
CA GLU A 112 -11.96 -5.44 16.89
C GLU A 112 -11.50 -4.07 17.41
N ILE A 113 -11.14 -3.14 16.54
CA ILE A 113 -10.79 -1.77 16.96
C ILE A 113 -12.04 -1.03 17.44
N GLU A 114 -13.16 -1.15 16.73
CA GLU A 114 -14.45 -0.55 17.14
C GLU A 114 -14.88 -1.09 18.51
N LYS A 115 -14.75 -2.39 18.74
CA LYS A 115 -15.00 -3.01 20.05
C LYS A 115 -14.03 -2.49 21.12
N ALA A 116 -12.74 -2.39 20.84
CA ALA A 116 -11.77 -1.82 21.77
C ALA A 116 -12.11 -0.36 22.13
N GLN A 117 -12.64 0.40 21.18
CA GLN A 117 -13.13 1.76 21.41
C GLN A 117 -14.34 1.81 22.34
N GLU A 118 -15.29 0.87 22.19
CA GLU A 118 -16.42 0.72 23.12
C GLU A 118 -15.97 0.34 24.55
N GLU A 119 -14.88 -0.41 24.68
CA GLU A 119 -14.26 -0.79 25.95
C GLU A 119 -13.45 0.36 26.60
N GLY A 120 -13.31 1.50 25.90
CA GLY A 120 -12.65 2.72 26.40
C GLY A 120 -11.23 2.96 25.89
N SER A 121 -10.83 2.29 24.82
CA SER A 121 -9.59 2.61 24.10
C SER A 121 -9.77 3.87 23.24
N ASP A 122 -8.74 4.73 23.18
CA ASP A 122 -8.75 5.92 22.32
C ASP A 122 -8.28 5.63 20.88
N VAL A 123 -8.24 4.36 20.48
CA VAL A 123 -7.82 3.94 19.13
C VAL A 123 -8.99 4.06 18.16
N GLU A 124 -8.75 4.67 17.00
CA GLU A 124 -9.76 4.85 15.95
C GLU A 124 -9.26 4.27 14.62
N ALA A 125 -10.13 3.56 13.90
CA ALA A 125 -9.84 3.01 12.57
C ALA A 125 -10.77 3.58 11.49
N GLU A 126 -10.18 4.07 10.40
CA GLU A 126 -10.89 4.50 9.20
C GLU A 126 -10.47 3.62 8.02
N TYR A 127 -11.42 2.83 7.50
CA TYR A 127 -11.21 2.00 6.32
C TYR A 127 -11.86 2.61 5.07
N SER A 128 -11.09 2.79 4.00
CA SER A 128 -11.54 3.38 2.75
C SER A 128 -10.71 2.92 1.55
N ALA A 129 -11.39 2.44 0.51
CA ALA A 129 -10.79 2.07 -0.78
C ALA A 129 -9.58 1.11 -0.69
N GLY A 130 -9.64 0.14 0.23
CA GLY A 130 -8.55 -0.82 0.45
C GLY A 130 -7.39 -0.30 1.29
N VAL A 131 -7.52 0.89 1.89
CA VAL A 131 -6.57 1.47 2.84
C VAL A 131 -7.25 1.63 4.18
N MET A 132 -6.66 1.10 5.24
CA MET A 132 -7.09 1.27 6.62
C MET A 132 -6.07 2.14 7.36
N ASN A 133 -6.54 3.26 7.90
CA ASN A 133 -5.76 4.14 8.75
C ASN A 133 -6.19 3.92 10.20
N ILE A 134 -5.24 3.57 11.07
CA ILE A 134 -5.50 3.40 12.50
C ILE A 134 -4.75 4.49 13.25
N SER A 135 -5.48 5.36 13.92
CA SER A 135 -4.93 6.46 14.71
C SER A 135 -4.83 6.06 16.17
N VAL A 136 -3.61 6.08 16.70
CA VAL A 136 -3.33 5.77 18.12
C VAL A 136 -2.75 7.00 18.78
N PRO A 137 -3.47 7.63 19.73
CA PRO A 137 -2.98 8.80 20.45
C PRO A 137 -1.64 8.53 21.14
N GLY A 138 -0.67 9.42 20.93
CA GLY A 138 0.67 9.32 21.54
C GLY A 138 1.65 8.38 20.84
N VAL A 139 1.20 7.50 19.94
CA VAL A 139 2.06 6.60 19.16
C VAL A 139 2.20 7.06 17.71
N GLY A 140 1.07 7.37 17.06
CA GLY A 140 1.03 7.78 15.66
C GLY A 140 -0.05 7.05 14.87
N THR A 141 0.05 7.11 13.55
CA THR A 141 -0.92 6.50 12.64
C THR A 141 -0.31 5.29 11.94
N TYR A 142 -1.03 4.17 12.01
CA TYR A 142 -0.72 2.97 11.26
C TYR A 142 -1.50 3.00 9.95
N VAL A 143 -0.88 2.50 8.88
CA VAL A 143 -1.54 2.39 7.58
C VAL A 143 -1.42 0.96 7.09
N LEU A 144 -2.55 0.28 6.94
CA LEU A 144 -2.65 -0.99 6.25
C LEU A 144 -3.21 -0.75 4.84
N ASN A 145 -2.58 -1.31 3.82
CA ASN A 145 -2.99 -1.08 2.44
C ASN A 145 -2.99 -2.39 1.65
N LYS A 146 -4.11 -2.67 0.98
CA LYS A 146 -4.23 -3.74 0.00
C LYS A 146 -3.35 -3.42 -1.21
N GLN A 147 -2.49 -4.37 -1.59
CA GLN A 147 -1.71 -4.32 -2.82
C GLN A 147 -2.12 -5.46 -3.76
N PRO A 148 -3.25 -5.31 -4.50
CA PRO A 148 -3.74 -6.32 -5.43
C PRO A 148 -2.72 -6.81 -6.46
N PRO A 149 -1.88 -5.95 -7.08
CA PRO A 149 -0.90 -6.41 -8.07
C PRO A 149 0.11 -7.43 -7.51
N ASN A 150 0.41 -7.35 -6.21
CA ASN A 150 1.36 -8.23 -5.53
C ASN A 150 0.68 -9.29 -4.67
N LYS A 151 -0.65 -9.24 -4.49
CA LYS A 151 -1.41 -10.07 -3.56
C LYS A 151 -0.91 -9.96 -2.12
N GLN A 152 -0.55 -8.74 -1.72
CA GLN A 152 0.05 -8.44 -0.42
C GLN A 152 -0.82 -7.48 0.39
N ILE A 153 -0.58 -7.46 1.70
CA ILE A 153 -0.99 -6.36 2.58
C ILE A 153 0.28 -5.63 3.01
N TRP A 154 0.31 -4.32 2.80
CA TRP A 154 1.43 -3.49 3.27
C TRP A 154 1.03 -2.80 4.55
N LEU A 155 1.94 -2.81 5.53
CA LEU A 155 1.81 -2.10 6.79
C LEU A 155 2.83 -0.98 6.83
N SER A 156 2.43 0.19 7.31
CA SER A 156 3.32 1.24 7.80
C SER A 156 3.03 1.42 9.29
N SER A 157 3.91 0.91 10.15
CA SER A 157 3.85 1.13 11.60
C SER A 157 4.76 2.29 12.02
N PRO A 158 4.32 3.20 12.91
CA PRO A 158 5.19 4.21 13.51
C PRO A 158 6.27 3.59 14.43
N ILE A 159 6.10 2.33 14.88
CA ILE A 159 7.02 1.63 15.77
C ILE A 159 8.00 0.76 14.97
N SER A 160 7.47 -0.15 14.14
CA SER A 160 8.26 -1.16 13.44
C SER A 160 8.58 -0.82 11.98
N GLY A 161 8.03 0.29 11.46
CA GLY A 161 8.26 0.76 10.10
C GLY A 161 7.46 0.00 9.03
N PRO A 162 7.88 0.06 7.76
CA PRO A 162 7.15 -0.56 6.67
C PRO A 162 7.40 -2.08 6.59
N LYS A 163 6.32 -2.85 6.49
CA LYS A 163 6.34 -4.31 6.32
C LYS A 163 5.40 -4.72 5.18
N ARG A 164 5.67 -5.87 4.58
CA ARG A 164 4.87 -6.44 3.47
C ARG A 164 4.53 -7.86 3.85
N TYR A 165 3.25 -8.18 3.83
CA TYR A 165 2.75 -9.48 4.24
C TYR A 165 2.20 -10.21 3.03
N ASP A 166 2.59 -11.46 2.94
CA ASP A 166 2.16 -12.39 1.92
C ASP A 166 1.24 -13.44 2.55
N TRP A 167 0.30 -13.95 1.77
CA TRP A 167 -0.55 -15.05 2.20
C TRP A 167 0.24 -16.36 2.20
N VAL A 168 0.16 -17.08 3.30
CA VAL A 168 0.83 -18.37 3.48
C VAL A 168 -0.15 -19.35 4.10
N VAL A 169 -0.37 -20.49 3.44
CA VAL A 169 -1.13 -21.61 4.00
C VAL A 169 -0.17 -22.60 4.66
N GLU A 170 -0.35 -22.84 5.95
CA GLU A 170 0.45 -23.80 6.71
C GLU A 170 0.13 -25.22 6.23
N GLY A 171 1.01 -25.79 5.39
CA GLY A 171 0.84 -27.12 4.77
C GLY A 171 1.04 -27.20 3.26
N ASP A 172 1.31 -26.08 2.58
CA ASP A 172 1.67 -26.06 1.15
C ASP A 172 3.12 -26.50 0.88
N GLN A 173 3.94 -26.59 1.95
CA GLN A 173 5.28 -27.14 1.91
C GLN A 173 5.17 -28.67 1.83
N MET A 174 5.63 -29.25 0.72
CA MET A 174 5.48 -30.66 0.28
C MET A 174 5.85 -31.81 1.27
N HIS A 175 6.13 -31.57 2.55
CA HIS A 175 6.61 -32.59 3.49
C HIS A 175 5.85 -32.74 4.82
N GLU A 176 4.75 -32.02 5.06
CA GLU A 176 4.08 -32.10 6.37
C GLU A 176 2.80 -32.95 6.31
N LYS A 177 2.80 -34.07 7.05
CA LYS A 177 1.66 -34.97 7.19
C LYS A 177 0.49 -34.22 7.82
N GLN A 178 -0.70 -34.35 7.25
CA GLN A 178 -1.94 -33.66 7.63
C GLN A 178 -2.36 -33.76 9.12
N GLU A 179 -1.76 -34.63 9.93
CA GLU A 179 -2.20 -34.93 11.30
C GLU A 179 -1.64 -34.01 12.41
N SER A 180 -0.75 -33.06 12.10
CA SER A 180 -0.21 -32.10 13.10
C SER A 180 -0.37 -30.64 12.69
N ARG A 181 -1.45 -30.29 11.99
CA ARG A 181 -1.71 -28.90 11.58
C ARG A 181 -2.28 -28.10 12.76
N PRO A 182 -1.62 -27.03 13.23
CA PRO A 182 -2.20 -26.16 14.25
C PRO A 182 -3.28 -25.24 13.69
N PHE A 183 -3.23 -24.91 12.39
CA PHE A 183 -4.22 -24.08 11.70
C PHE A 183 -4.63 -24.71 10.35
N ILE A 184 -5.92 -24.65 10.03
CA ILE A 184 -6.46 -25.15 8.75
C ILE A 184 -6.33 -24.07 7.66
N ASN A 185 -6.25 -22.80 8.07
CA ASN A 185 -6.35 -21.64 7.20
C ASN A 185 -5.00 -20.92 7.00
N GLY A 186 -4.94 -20.06 5.99
CA GLY A 186 -3.76 -19.25 5.73
C GLY A 186 -3.64 -18.03 6.66
N GLN A 187 -2.43 -17.50 6.70
CA GLN A 187 -2.04 -16.37 7.52
C GLN A 187 -1.23 -15.35 6.71
N TRP A 188 -1.28 -14.08 7.14
CA TRP A 188 -0.49 -13.00 6.56
C TRP A 188 0.89 -12.95 7.23
N ILE A 189 1.92 -13.41 6.52
CA ILE A 189 3.28 -13.59 7.04
C ILE A 189 4.26 -12.65 6.32
N TYR A 190 5.15 -12.02 7.08
CA TYR A 190 6.26 -11.27 6.51
C TYR A 190 7.41 -12.23 6.20
N LEU A 191 7.59 -12.56 4.92
CA LEU A 191 8.60 -13.53 4.45
C LEU A 191 10.07 -13.14 4.69
N ARG A 192 10.37 -12.00 5.34
CA ARG A 192 11.75 -11.65 5.70
C ARG A 192 12.15 -12.19 7.07
N ASP A 193 11.24 -12.11 8.03
CA ASP A 193 11.50 -12.44 9.43
C ASP A 193 10.55 -13.50 9.98
N GLY A 194 9.56 -13.94 9.18
CA GLY A 194 8.53 -14.90 9.58
C GLY A 194 7.46 -14.32 10.51
N SER A 195 7.43 -13.00 10.73
CA SER A 195 6.46 -12.38 11.64
C SER A 195 5.05 -12.40 11.06
N ASN A 196 4.07 -12.68 11.91
CA ASN A 196 2.65 -12.67 11.55
C ASN A 196 2.07 -11.26 11.74
N LEU A 197 1.25 -10.81 10.79
CA LEU A 197 0.56 -9.51 10.86
C LEU A 197 -0.36 -9.41 12.09
N THR A 198 -1.14 -10.44 12.37
CA THR A 198 -2.08 -10.49 13.49
C THR A 198 -1.35 -10.39 14.83
N ASP A 199 -0.26 -11.14 14.99
CA ASP A 199 0.55 -11.08 16.22
C ASP A 199 1.18 -9.70 16.41
N LEU A 200 1.64 -9.07 15.33
CA LEU A 200 2.19 -7.72 15.38
C LEU A 200 1.12 -6.70 15.78
N LEU A 201 -0.07 -6.74 15.17
CA LEU A 201 -1.16 -5.83 15.50
C LEU A 201 -1.63 -6.02 16.95
N ASN A 202 -1.79 -7.27 17.40
CA ASN A 202 -2.13 -7.56 18.81
C ASN A 202 -1.08 -7.00 19.78
N HIS A 203 0.21 -7.11 19.45
CA HIS A 203 1.28 -6.59 20.30
C HIS A 203 1.39 -5.05 20.28
N GLU A 204 1.29 -4.42 19.11
CA GLU A 204 1.49 -2.97 18.96
C GLU A 204 0.24 -2.15 19.32
N LEU A 205 -0.96 -2.68 19.05
CA LEU A 205 -2.24 -2.01 19.29
C LEU A 205 -2.98 -2.53 20.53
N THR A 206 -2.44 -3.55 21.21
CA THR A 206 -3.09 -4.23 22.36
C THR A 206 -4.47 -4.79 22.00
N LEU A 207 -4.61 -5.29 20.77
CA LEU A 207 -5.84 -5.93 20.28
C LEU A 207 -5.91 -7.41 20.71
N ASN A 208 -7.12 -7.96 20.68
CA ASN A 208 -7.40 -9.36 20.98
C ASN A 208 -7.89 -10.13 19.74
N LEU A 209 -7.21 -9.94 18.59
CA LEU A 209 -7.56 -10.64 17.36
C LEU A 209 -7.34 -12.16 17.52
N PRO A 210 -8.26 -13.00 17.04
CA PRO A 210 -8.06 -14.45 17.03
C PRO A 210 -6.88 -14.81 16.11
N ARG A 211 -6.09 -15.81 16.52
CA ARG A 211 -4.95 -16.29 15.72
C ARG A 211 -5.37 -16.93 14.40
N ASP A 212 -6.55 -17.54 14.38
CA ASP A 212 -7.21 -18.03 13.18
C ASP A 212 -8.37 -17.09 12.85
N VAL A 213 -8.11 -16.10 12.00
CA VAL A 213 -9.12 -15.14 11.57
C VAL A 213 -10.15 -15.78 10.65
N TYR A 214 -9.84 -16.93 10.04
CA TYR A 214 -10.62 -17.52 8.96
C TYR A 214 -11.40 -18.78 9.39
N SER A 215 -11.28 -19.21 10.65
CA SER A 215 -11.98 -20.41 11.16
C SER A 215 -13.50 -20.29 11.17
N GLU A 216 -14.03 -19.07 11.18
CA GLU A 216 -15.48 -18.82 11.30
C GLU A 216 -16.22 -18.79 9.94
N VAL A 217 -15.53 -18.99 8.83
CA VAL A 217 -16.12 -18.90 7.47
C VAL A 217 -16.75 -20.23 7.01
N LEU A 218 -16.89 -21.24 7.88
CA LEU A 218 -17.39 -22.59 7.54
C LEU A 218 -18.74 -22.98 8.16
N GLU A 219 -19.60 -22.03 8.55
CA GLU A 219 -21.02 -22.33 8.88
C GLU A 219 -22.00 -21.96 7.76
#